data_AF-A0A5N8UST9-F1
#
_entry.id   AF-A0A5N8UST9-F1
#
_cell.length_a   1.000
_cell.length_b   1.000
_cell.length_c   1.000
_cell.angle_alpha   90.00
_cell.angle_beta   90.00
_cell.angle_gamma   90.00
#
_symmetry.space_group_name_H-M   'P 1'
#
loop_
_entity.id
_entity.type
_entity.pdbx_description
1 polymer ?
#
loop_
_entity_poly.entity_id
_entity_poly.type
_entity_poly.pdbx_seq_one_letter_code
_entity_poly.pdbx_strand_id
1 'polypeptide(L)'
;MYSSKKVTWEEIQEFGRFAVVGLLTTLIYFFTANRLMLILALSPLLSNLLSFVISFIFSYVLQSIWSFKVKINKSRFVRFSIISSANFTLILVITLTFDYVGFSNEKAILFICLLLPIISYLFQKYWVFNDKTI
;
A
#
# COMPACT_ATOMS: atom_id res chain seq x y z
N MET A 1 14.44 -32.76 4.93
CA MET A 1 13.01 -32.71 4.54
C MET A 1 12.66 -31.25 4.27
N TYR A 2 12.99 -30.76 3.07
CA TYR A 2 12.83 -29.35 2.67
C TYR A 2 11.41 -29.20 2.10
N SER A 3 10.50 -28.65 2.90
CA SER A 3 9.14 -28.36 2.44
C SER A 3 9.21 -27.28 1.37
N SER A 4 9.13 -27.70 0.10
CA SER A 4 8.93 -26.81 -1.03
C SER A 4 7.63 -26.05 -0.79
N LYS A 5 7.74 -24.81 -0.31
CA LYS A 5 6.62 -23.87 -0.21
C LYS A 5 6.12 -23.58 -1.63
N LYS A 6 5.23 -24.42 -2.14
CA LYS A 6 4.48 -24.14 -3.35
C LYS A 6 3.59 -22.93 -3.06
N VAL A 7 3.76 -21.87 -3.84
CA VAL A 7 2.85 -20.72 -3.82
C VAL A 7 1.43 -21.25 -4.04
N THR A 8 0.54 -21.06 -3.07
CA THR A 8 -0.84 -21.59 -3.18
C THR A 8 -1.71 -20.63 -3.96
N TRP A 9 -2.73 -21.13 -4.67
CA TRP A 9 -3.67 -20.30 -5.44
C TRP A 9 -4.33 -19.18 -4.62
N GLU A 10 -4.48 -19.40 -3.32
CA GLU A 10 -5.00 -18.41 -2.38
C GLU A 10 -4.07 -17.19 -2.27
N GLU A 11 -2.75 -17.38 -2.28
CA GLU A 11 -1.78 -16.28 -2.20
C GLU A 11 -1.83 -15.40 -3.45
N ILE A 12 -2.01 -16.02 -4.61
CA ILE A 12 -2.17 -15.30 -5.89
C ILE A 12 -3.46 -14.47 -5.86
N GLN A 13 -4.56 -15.04 -5.33
CA GLN A 13 -5.82 -14.30 -5.18
C GLN A 13 -5.72 -13.16 -4.17
N GLU A 14 -5.05 -13.37 -3.03
CA GLU A 14 -4.79 -12.33 -2.03
C GLU A 14 -3.98 -11.19 -2.64
N PHE A 15 -2.91 -11.50 -3.38
CA PHE A 15 -2.10 -10.50 -4.09
C PHE A 15 -2.92 -9.74 -5.14
N GLY A 16 -3.75 -10.45 -5.92
CA GLY A 16 -4.65 -9.83 -6.89
C GLY A 16 -5.63 -8.85 -6.23
N ARG A 17 -6.25 -9.24 -5.11
CA ARG A 17 -7.12 -8.35 -4.34
C ARG A 17 -6.34 -7.15 -3.78
N PHE A 18 -5.14 -7.38 -3.24
CA PHE A 18 -4.26 -6.32 -2.76
C PHE A 18 -3.99 -5.27 -3.85
N ALA A 19 -3.62 -5.72 -5.06
CA ALA A 19 -3.39 -4.84 -6.20
C ALA A 19 -4.65 -4.05 -6.60
N VAL A 20 -5.81 -4.71 -6.63
CA VAL A 20 -7.09 -4.04 -6.93
C VAL A 20 -7.45 -3.01 -5.85
N VAL A 21 -7.24 -3.31 -4.57
CA VAL A 21 -7.45 -2.32 -3.50
C VAL A 21 -6.52 -1.13 -3.67
N GLY A 22 -5.27 -1.35 -4.07
CA GLY A 22 -4.33 -0.27 -4.40
C GLY A 22 -4.91 0.67 -5.47
N LEU A 23 -5.36 0.11 -6.59
CA LEU A 23 -5.98 0.89 -7.69
C LEU A 23 -7.24 1.65 -7.24
N LEU A 24 -8.12 0.98 -6.49
CA LEU A 24 -9.32 1.60 -5.93
C LEU A 24 -8.98 2.74 -4.97
N THR A 25 -7.93 2.57 -4.16
CA THR A 25 -7.46 3.61 -3.24
C THR A 25 -6.99 4.84 -4.02
N THR A 26 -6.24 4.65 -5.11
CA THR A 26 -5.80 5.75 -5.98
C THR A 26 -6.98 6.48 -6.62
N LEU A 27 -8.00 5.76 -7.07
CA LEU A 27 -9.23 6.36 -7.61
C LEU A 27 -9.96 7.18 -6.55
N ILE A 28 -10.14 6.63 -5.34
CA ILE A 28 -10.76 7.34 -4.21
C ILE A 28 -10.00 8.64 -3.95
N TYR A 29 -8.67 8.58 -3.86
CA TYR A 29 -7.83 9.76 -3.66
C TYR A 29 -8.06 10.83 -4.73
N PHE A 30 -8.02 10.42 -6.00
CA PHE A 30 -8.24 11.33 -7.12
C PHE A 30 -9.62 12.00 -7.06
N PHE A 31 -10.67 11.22 -6.82
CA PHE A 31 -12.03 11.76 -6.71
C PHE A 31 -12.20 12.66 -5.50
N THR A 32 -11.70 12.27 -4.33
CA THR A 32 -11.81 13.10 -3.12
C THR A 32 -11.03 14.40 -3.26
N ALA A 33 -9.83 14.37 -3.85
CA ALA A 33 -9.00 15.56 -4.03
C ALA A 33 -9.70 16.57 -4.95
N ASN A 34 -10.20 16.10 -6.09
CA ASN A 34 -10.94 16.94 -7.03
C ASN A 34 -12.24 17.49 -6.42
N ARG A 35 -12.99 16.66 -5.67
CA ARG A 35 -14.27 17.08 -5.09
C ARG A 35 -14.08 18.08 -3.96
N LEU A 36 -13.07 17.91 -3.10
CA LEU A 36 -12.76 18.87 -2.03
C LEU A 36 -12.33 20.22 -2.60
N MET A 37 -11.51 20.22 -3.66
CA MET A 37 -11.10 21.46 -4.33
C MET A 37 -12.29 22.16 -5.00
N LEU A 38 -13.15 21.40 -5.70
CA LEU A 38 -14.24 21.97 -6.49
C LEU A 38 -15.44 22.42 -5.64
N ILE A 39 -15.82 21.66 -4.61
CA ILE A 39 -17.06 21.89 -3.85
C ILE A 39 -16.80 22.77 -2.64
N LEU A 40 -15.69 22.55 -1.93
CA LEU A 40 -15.40 23.27 -0.68
C LEU A 40 -14.44 24.45 -0.87
N ALA A 41 -13.94 24.69 -2.10
CA ALA A 41 -12.94 25.71 -2.41
C ALA A 41 -11.73 25.69 -1.44
N LEU A 42 -11.43 24.50 -0.90
CA LEU A 42 -10.34 24.31 0.05
C LEU A 42 -9.02 24.53 -0.65
N SER A 43 -8.04 25.04 0.09
CA SER A 43 -6.69 25.19 -0.45
C SER A 43 -6.17 23.84 -0.98
N PRO A 44 -5.31 23.84 -2.02
CA PRO A 44 -4.75 22.61 -2.56
C PRO A 44 -4.07 21.76 -1.47
N LEU A 45 -3.43 22.41 -0.49
CA LEU A 45 -2.81 21.74 0.65
C LEU A 45 -3.83 20.95 1.49
N LEU A 46 -4.91 21.60 1.95
CA LEU A 46 -5.92 20.94 2.79
C LEU A 46 -6.66 19.84 2.03
N SER A 47 -6.99 20.08 0.76
CA SER A 47 -7.67 19.09 -0.09
C SER A 47 -6.84 17.82 -0.26
N ASN A 48 -5.54 17.96 -0.50
CA ASN A 48 -4.63 16.82 -0.62
C ASN A 48 -4.45 16.07 0.70
N LEU A 49 -4.29 16.79 1.81
CA LEU A 49 -4.16 16.17 3.14
C LEU A 49 -5.40 15.36 3.52
N LEU A 50 -6.59 15.94 3.39
CA LEU A 50 -7.84 15.25 3.71
C LEU A 50 -8.08 14.04 2.80
N SER A 51 -7.82 14.20 1.50
CA SER A 51 -7.95 13.11 0.53
C SER A 51 -6.98 11.97 0.81
N PHE A 52 -5.75 12.29 1.19
CA PHE A 52 -4.77 11.29 1.61
C PHE A 52 -5.25 10.52 2.83
N VAL A 53 -5.72 11.21 3.88
CA VAL A 53 -6.22 10.56 5.10
C VAL A 53 -7.42 9.65 4.80
N ILE A 54 -8.40 10.13 4.03
CA ILE A 54 -9.59 9.35 3.65
C ILE A 54 -9.17 8.10 2.88
N SER A 55 -8.32 8.27 1.87
CA SER A 55 -7.86 7.15 1.03
C SER A 55 -7.02 6.15 1.81
N PHE A 56 -6.16 6.64 2.71
CA PHE A 56 -5.34 5.79 3.58
C PHE A 56 -6.20 4.91 4.48
N ILE A 57 -7.23 5.48 5.11
CA ILE A 57 -8.17 4.73 5.96
C ILE A 57 -8.95 3.71 5.11
N PHE A 58 -9.47 4.13 3.96
CA PHE A 58 -10.18 3.22 3.05
C PHE A 58 -9.30 2.06 2.60
N SER A 59 -8.04 2.33 2.24
CA SER A 59 -7.08 1.30 1.86
C SER A 59 -6.91 0.27 2.98
N TYR A 60 -6.67 0.73 4.21
CA TYR A 60 -6.54 -0.18 5.35
C TYR A 60 -7.79 -1.03 5.58
N VAL A 61 -8.97 -0.43 5.50
CA VAL A 61 -10.25 -1.14 5.68
C VAL A 61 -10.43 -2.21 4.60
N LEU A 62 -10.31 -1.83 3.33
CA LEU A 62 -10.47 -2.76 2.20
C LEU A 62 -9.42 -3.87 2.23
N GLN A 63 -8.17 -3.55 2.51
CA GLN A 63 -7.12 -4.57 2.62
C GLN A 63 -7.40 -5.53 3.77
N SER A 64 -7.85 -5.02 4.92
CA SER A 64 -8.19 -5.85 6.08
C SER A 64 -9.39 -6.78 5.80
N ILE A 65 -10.51 -6.25 5.28
CA ILE A 65 -11.75 -7.03 5.14
C ILE A 65 -11.78 -7.90 3.87
N TRP A 66 -11.19 -7.43 2.76
CA TRP A 66 -11.35 -8.07 1.46
C TRP A 66 -10.10 -8.82 1.00
N SER A 67 -8.91 -8.23 1.18
CA SER A 67 -7.66 -8.90 0.80
C SER A 67 -7.30 -9.99 1.79
N PHE A 68 -7.23 -9.65 3.08
CA PHE A 68 -6.77 -10.57 4.13
C PHE A 68 -7.90 -11.19 4.98
N LYS A 69 -9.15 -10.72 4.83
CA LYS A 69 -10.35 -11.22 5.54
C LYS A 69 -10.17 -11.30 7.06
N VAL A 70 -9.59 -10.26 7.66
CA VAL A 70 -9.35 -10.17 9.10
C VAL A 70 -10.20 -9.08 9.76
N LYS A 71 -10.47 -9.23 11.06
CA LYS A 71 -11.12 -8.15 11.86
C LYS A 71 -10.25 -6.91 11.94
N ILE A 72 -10.89 -5.75 11.84
CA ILE A 72 -10.24 -4.44 12.01
C ILE A 72 -9.81 -4.30 13.47
N ASN A 73 -8.53 -4.04 13.71
CA ASN A 73 -7.99 -3.81 15.05
C ASN A 73 -6.99 -2.63 15.03
N LYS A 74 -6.97 -1.82 16.10
CA LYS A 74 -6.00 -0.71 16.25
C LYS A 74 -4.55 -1.18 16.18
N SER A 75 -4.22 -2.35 16.73
CA SER A 75 -2.85 -2.88 16.68
C SER A 75 -2.40 -3.16 15.23
N ARG A 76 -3.29 -3.75 14.41
CA ARG A 76 -3.01 -3.99 12.98
C ARG A 76 -2.93 -2.70 12.18
N PHE A 77 -3.73 -1.68 12.53
CA PHE A 77 -3.63 -0.36 11.92
C PHE A 77 -2.27 0.27 12.18
N VAL A 78 -1.76 0.21 13.41
CA VAL A 78 -0.41 0.70 13.74
C VAL A 78 0.66 -0.05 12.95
N ARG A 79 0.59 -1.39 12.86
CA ARG A 79 1.54 -2.17 12.05
C ARG A 79 1.45 -1.82 10.55
N PHE A 80 0.24 -1.61 10.02
CA PHE A 80 0.04 -1.15 8.65
C PHE A 80 0.66 0.22 8.39
N SER A 81 0.50 1.17 9.33
CA SER A 81 1.15 2.48 9.27
C SER A 81 2.67 2.37 9.30
N ILE A 82 3.23 1.49 10.14
CA ILE A 82 4.68 1.25 10.18
C ILE A 82 5.18 0.71 8.83
N ILE A 83 4.50 -0.28 8.24
CA ILE A 83 4.84 -0.79 6.91
C ILE A 83 4.72 0.29 5.84
N SER A 84 3.68 1.11 5.89
CA SER A 84 3.49 2.20 4.93
C SER A 84 4.62 3.23 5.01
N SER A 85 5.05 3.59 6.22
CA SER A 85 6.21 4.46 6.42
C SER A 85 7.51 3.80 5.96
N ALA A 86 7.71 2.52 6.25
CA ALA A 86 8.90 1.77 5.79
C ALA A 86 8.98 1.69 4.26
N ASN A 87 7.85 1.46 3.60
CA ASN A 87 7.75 1.50 2.14
C ASN A 87 8.12 2.88 1.60
N PHE A 88 7.64 3.95 2.22
CA PHE A 88 8.01 5.30 1.83
C PHE A 88 9.52 5.54 1.97
N THR A 89 10.14 5.11 3.07
CA THR A 89 11.59 5.16 3.24
C THR A 89 12.33 4.34 2.17
N LEU A 90 11.84 3.16 1.82
CA LEU A 90 12.43 2.33 0.76
C LEU A 90 12.37 3.02 -0.60
N ILE A 91 11.25 3.68 -0.94
CA ILE A 91 11.14 4.50 -2.17
C ILE A 91 12.26 5.54 -2.20
N LEU A 92 12.46 6.28 -1.11
CA LEU A 92 13.50 7.31 -1.03
C LEU A 92 14.90 6.74 -1.19
N VAL A 93 15.21 5.64 -0.49
CA VAL A 93 16.53 4.98 -0.56
C VAL A 93 16.82 4.47 -1.97
N ILE A 94 15.84 3.83 -2.62
CA ILE A 94 16.00 3.32 -3.99
C ILE A 94 16.22 4.48 -4.96
N THR A 95 15.40 5.52 -4.89
CA THR A 95 15.55 6.70 -5.76
C THR A 95 16.92 7.35 -5.59
N LEU A 96 17.38 7.59 -4.36
CA LEU A 96 18.69 8.16 -4.08
C LEU A 96 19.85 7.27 -4.56
N THR A 97 19.71 5.95 -4.41
CA THR A 97 20.72 5.00 -4.87
C THR A 97 20.81 5.01 -6.39
N PHE A 98 19.68 5.04 -7.10
CA PHE A 98 19.66 5.07 -8.56
C PHE A 98 20.22 6.39 -9.11
N ASP A 99 19.90 7.51 -8.46
CA ASP A 99 20.46 8.83 -8.78
C ASP A 99 21.99 8.84 -8.58
N TYR A 100 22.47 8.30 -7.45
CA TYR A 100 23.91 8.19 -7.16
C TYR A 100 24.67 7.33 -8.19
N VAL A 101 24.04 6.25 -8.68
CA VAL A 101 24.64 5.35 -9.69
C VAL A 101 24.48 5.90 -11.12
N GLY A 102 23.75 7.01 -11.31
CA GLY A 102 23.53 7.65 -12.61
C GLY A 102 22.54 6.91 -13.51
N PHE A 103 21.65 6.09 -12.94
CA PHE A 103 20.58 5.45 -13.71
C PHE A 103 19.47 6.46 -14.06
N SER A 104 18.78 6.24 -15.18
CA SER A 104 17.62 7.07 -15.52
C SER A 104 16.47 6.87 -14.52
N ASN A 105 15.76 7.96 -14.23
CA ASN A 105 14.62 7.97 -13.31
C ASN A 105 13.55 6.95 -13.69
N GLU A 106 13.38 6.65 -14.98
CA GLU A 106 12.39 5.67 -15.44
C GLU A 106 12.71 4.27 -14.93
N LYS A 107 13.99 3.89 -14.86
CA LYS A 107 14.41 2.57 -14.34
C LYS A 107 14.16 2.46 -12.85
N ALA A 108 14.40 3.53 -12.09
CA ALA A 108 14.11 3.58 -10.66
C ALA A 108 12.61 3.38 -10.41
N ILE A 109 11.76 4.10 -11.14
CA ILE A 109 10.30 3.98 -11.06
C ILE A 109 9.85 2.56 -11.40
N LEU A 110 10.37 1.98 -12.49
CA LEU A 110 9.99 0.63 -12.90
C LEU A 110 10.40 -0.41 -11.86
N PHE A 111 11.59 -0.27 -11.27
CA PHE A 111 12.05 -1.13 -10.19
C PHE A 111 11.17 -1.01 -8.94
N ILE A 112 10.86 0.22 -8.53
CA ILE A 112 9.95 0.54 -7.42
C ILE A 112 8.57 -0.10 -7.65
N CYS A 113 7.98 0.10 -8.84
CA CYS A 113 6.66 -0.42 -9.18
C CYS A 113 6.57 -1.95 -9.15
N LEU A 114 7.68 -2.66 -9.41
CA LEU A 114 7.69 -4.13 -9.35
C LEU A 114 8.01 -4.64 -7.94
N LEU A 115 9.01 -4.05 -7.28
CA LEU A 115 9.56 -4.56 -6.02
C LEU A 115 8.69 -4.20 -4.81
N LEU A 116 8.21 -2.95 -4.73
CA LEU A 116 7.47 -2.48 -3.55
C LEU A 116 6.15 -3.22 -3.31
N PRO A 117 5.31 -3.48 -4.32
CA PRO A 117 4.07 -4.23 -4.08
C PRO A 117 4.35 -5.63 -3.52
N ILE A 118 5.41 -6.29 -3.98
CA ILE A 118 5.82 -7.61 -3.50
C ILE A 118 6.27 -7.52 -2.04
N ILE A 119 7.19 -6.61 -1.72
CA ILE A 119 7.68 -6.42 -0.35
C ILE A 119 6.53 -6.04 0.58
N SER A 120 5.70 -5.08 0.19
CA SER A 120 4.53 -4.62 0.94
C SER A 120 3.59 -5.78 1.25
N TYR A 121 3.27 -6.59 0.24
CA TYR A 121 2.41 -7.75 0.41
C TYR A 121 3.00 -8.76 1.39
N LEU A 122 4.30 -9.10 1.26
CA LEU A 122 4.96 -10.04 2.15
C LEU A 122 4.96 -9.56 3.60
N PHE A 123 5.31 -8.29 3.84
CA PHE A 123 5.28 -7.72 5.19
C PHE A 123 3.88 -7.66 5.77
N GLN A 124 2.90 -7.23 4.97
CA GLN A 124 1.52 -7.20 5.43
C GLN A 124 1.01 -8.60 5.76
N LYS A 125 1.29 -9.58 4.91
CA LYS A 125 0.92 -10.98 5.13
C LYS A 125 1.57 -11.57 6.37
N TYR A 126 2.89 -11.51 6.46
CA TYR A 126 3.66 -12.23 7.47
C TYR A 126 3.85 -11.48 8.79
N TRP A 127 3.60 -10.17 8.84
CA TRP A 127 3.80 -9.38 10.07
C TRP A 127 2.55 -8.64 10.53
N VAL A 128 1.80 -8.02 9.61
CA VAL A 128 0.57 -7.30 9.97
C VAL A 128 -0.58 -8.28 10.24
N PHE A 129 -0.72 -9.31 9.39
CA PHE A 129 -1.85 -10.23 9.39
C PHE A 129 -1.52 -11.67 9.82
N ASN A 130 -0.35 -11.87 10.45
CA ASN A 130 0.11 -13.20 10.87
C ASN A 130 -0.80 -13.88 11.92
N ASP A 131 -1.52 -13.11 12.72
CA ASP A 131 -2.51 -13.63 13.67
C ASP A 131 -3.87 -13.81 12.99
N LYS A 132 -4.07 -14.95 12.33
CA LYS A 132 -5.41 -15.43 11.96
C LYS A 132 -6.11 -16.00 13.20
N THR A 133 -6.39 -15.18 14.20
CA THR A 133 -7.39 -15.53 15.23
C THR A 133 -8.77 -15.29 14.63
N ILE A 134 -9.35 -16.35 14.05
CA ILE A 134 -10.77 -16.43 13.68
C ILE A 134 -11.59 -16.49 14.96
#